data_AF-A0A1F3A369-F1
#
_entry.id   AF-A0A1F3A369-F1
#
_cell.length_a   1.000
_cell.length_b   1.000
_cell.length_c   1.000
_cell.angle_alpha   90.00
_cell.angle_beta   90.00
_cell.angle_gamma   90.00
#
_symmetry.space_group_name_H-M   'P 1'
#
loop_
_entity.id
_entity.type
_entity.pdbx_description
1 polymer ?
#
loop_
_entity_poly.entity_id
_entity_poly.type
_entity_poly.pdbx_seq_one_letter_code
_entity_poly.pdbx_strand_id
1 'polypeptide(L)'
;MDIAKHFALAAFAMALPTAVMAQDAQVKFWLKGAPNNLQGCVAMDPQFTREHTFTLKGGQAEVTMPGNIHIKLKPVRPDVYAGDFELSRMKLNMVADLAATPKSLTITNRDLGCKWMAVKQ
;
A
#
# COMPACT_ATOMS: atom_id res chain seq x y z
N MET A 1 -1.37 -11.72 68.53
CA MET A 1 -0.11 -11.74 67.77
C MET A 1 0.03 -13.14 67.21
N ASP A 2 0.02 -13.42 65.91
CA ASP A 2 0.13 -12.55 64.75
C ASP A 2 -0.32 -13.30 63.47
N ILE A 3 -0.98 -12.55 62.59
CA ILE A 3 -0.96 -12.62 61.11
C ILE A 3 -1.61 -13.82 60.42
N ALA A 4 -2.84 -13.55 59.96
CA ALA A 4 -3.51 -14.15 58.83
C ALA A 4 -2.64 -14.19 57.58
N LYS A 5 -2.42 -15.39 57.00
CA LYS A 5 -1.83 -15.52 55.66
C LYS A 5 -2.93 -15.58 54.61
N HIS A 6 -2.98 -14.48 53.87
CA HIS A 6 -3.93 -14.15 52.84
C HIS A 6 -3.70 -14.95 51.55
N PHE A 7 -4.82 -15.33 50.93
CA PHE A 7 -5.11 -15.30 49.49
C PHE A 7 -3.92 -15.31 48.52
N ALA A 8 -3.78 -16.40 47.77
CA ALA A 8 -3.16 -16.39 46.45
C ALA A 8 -4.25 -16.65 45.39
N LEU A 9 -4.90 -15.57 44.95
CA LEU A 9 -5.69 -15.55 43.72
C LEU A 9 -4.73 -15.64 42.54
N ALA A 10 -4.69 -16.79 41.87
CA ALA A 10 -3.99 -16.95 40.61
C ALA A 10 -4.69 -16.12 39.52
N ALA A 11 -4.13 -14.97 39.18
CA ALA A 11 -4.57 -14.17 38.04
C ALA A 11 -4.12 -14.85 36.74
N PHE A 12 -5.03 -15.58 36.09
CA PHE A 12 -4.91 -15.95 34.68
C PHE A 12 -5.01 -14.67 33.84
N ALA A 13 -3.87 -14.05 33.55
CA ALA A 13 -3.79 -13.01 32.53
C ALA A 13 -3.99 -13.68 31.16
N MET A 14 -5.24 -13.74 30.70
CA MET A 14 -5.59 -14.14 29.34
C MET A 14 -4.91 -13.18 28.36
N ALA A 15 -3.89 -13.66 27.67
CA ALA A 15 -3.36 -13.02 26.48
C ALA A 15 -4.45 -13.06 25.40
N LEU A 16 -5.28 -12.02 25.33
CA LEU A 16 -6.20 -11.83 24.21
C LEU A 16 -5.35 -11.68 22.94
N PRO A 17 -5.63 -12.44 21.88
CA PRO A 17 -5.01 -12.17 20.59
C PRO A 17 -5.49 -10.79 20.16
N THR A 18 -4.59 -9.81 20.14
CA THR A 18 -4.86 -8.53 19.50
C THR A 18 -5.06 -8.83 18.02
N ALA A 19 -6.32 -8.87 17.58
CA ALA A 19 -6.62 -8.71 16.17
C ALA A 19 -5.98 -7.38 15.77
N VAL A 20 -4.86 -7.45 15.07
CA VAL A 20 -4.21 -6.28 14.48
C VAL A 20 -5.19 -5.75 13.45
N MET A 21 -6.05 -4.83 13.89
CA MET A 21 -6.84 -4.01 13.00
C MET A 21 -5.81 -3.22 12.20
N ALA A 22 -5.68 -3.53 10.91
CA ALA A 22 -4.86 -2.75 10.01
C ALA A 22 -5.28 -1.28 10.16
N GLN A 23 -4.36 -0.42 10.58
CA GLN A 23 -4.67 0.98 10.86
C GLN A 23 -5.19 1.64 9.58
N ASP A 24 -6.30 2.36 9.70
CA ASP A 24 -6.78 3.19 8.60
C ASP A 24 -5.69 4.21 8.24
N ALA A 25 -5.35 4.30 6.95
CA ALA A 25 -4.26 5.15 6.49
C ALA A 25 -4.58 5.76 5.14
N GLN A 26 -4.12 7.00 4.92
CA GLN A 26 -4.18 7.66 3.62
C GLN A 26 -2.82 8.26 3.28
N VAL A 27 -2.34 8.01 2.06
CA VAL A 27 -1.06 8.51 1.58
C VAL A 27 -1.23 9.00 0.15
N LYS A 28 -0.71 10.20 -0.14
CA LYS A 28 -0.69 10.76 -1.49
C LYS A 28 0.66 10.51 -2.14
N PHE A 29 0.62 10.15 -3.41
CA PHE A 29 1.81 9.89 -4.21
C PHE A 29 1.75 10.69 -5.52
N TRP A 30 2.88 11.25 -5.92
CA TRP A 30 3.11 11.75 -7.27
C TRP A 30 4.15 10.85 -7.92
N LEU A 31 3.87 10.38 -9.13
CA LEU A 31 4.79 9.47 -9.80
C LEU A 31 5.53 10.20 -10.93
N LYS A 32 6.70 9.66 -11.28
CA LYS A 32 7.46 10.06 -12.46
C LYS A 32 7.78 8.82 -13.28
N GLY A 33 7.68 8.94 -14.61
CA GLY A 33 8.14 7.90 -15.53
C GLY A 33 9.64 7.70 -15.42
N ALA A 34 10.10 6.45 -15.52
CA ALA A 34 11.51 6.14 -15.58
C ALA A 34 12.13 6.74 -16.86
N PRO A 35 13.39 7.23 -16.83
CA PRO A 35 14.00 7.93 -17.96
C PRO A 35 14.19 7.04 -19.20
N ASN A 36 14.18 5.72 -19.02
CA ASN A 36 14.32 4.72 -20.07
C ASN A 36 12.98 4.09 -20.48
N ASN A 37 11.85 4.73 -20.15
CA ASN A 37 10.53 4.30 -20.62
C ASN A 37 10.46 4.36 -22.15
N LEU A 38 9.89 3.32 -22.76
CA LEU A 38 9.64 3.29 -24.21
C LEU A 38 8.61 4.36 -24.61
N GLN A 39 8.61 4.77 -25.87
CA GLN A 39 7.69 5.80 -26.38
C GLN A 39 6.20 5.50 -26.08
N GLY A 40 5.79 4.23 -26.17
CA GLY A 40 4.43 3.81 -25.83
C GLY A 40 4.08 4.00 -24.35
N CYS A 41 5.06 3.94 -23.46
CA CYS A 41 4.88 4.26 -22.04
C CYS A 41 4.76 5.77 -21.84
N VAL A 42 5.59 6.58 -22.51
CA VAL A 42 5.56 8.05 -22.40
C VAL A 42 4.19 8.62 -22.78
N ALA A 43 3.53 8.05 -23.79
CA ALA A 43 2.16 8.42 -24.15
C ALA A 43 1.14 8.26 -23.00
N MET A 44 1.43 7.41 -22.03
CA MET A 44 0.61 7.16 -20.84
C MET A 44 1.04 7.98 -19.61
N ASP A 45 2.14 8.74 -19.68
CA ASP A 45 2.59 9.59 -18.57
C ASP A 45 1.51 10.51 -18.00
N PRO A 46 0.61 11.13 -18.80
CA PRO A 46 -0.44 11.99 -18.25
C PRO A 46 -1.37 11.28 -17.25
N GLN A 47 -1.52 9.96 -17.36
CA GLN A 47 -2.32 9.17 -16.43
C GLN A 47 -1.59 8.91 -15.11
N PHE A 48 -0.27 8.73 -15.14
CA PHE A 48 0.50 8.28 -13.99
C PHE A 48 1.25 9.39 -13.27
N THR A 49 1.51 10.53 -13.91
CA THR A 49 2.33 11.63 -13.37
C THR A 49 1.54 12.67 -12.56
N ARG A 50 0.29 12.37 -12.20
CA ARG A 50 -0.56 13.21 -11.34
C ARG A 50 -0.75 12.57 -9.95
N GLU A 51 -1.47 13.24 -9.05
CA GLU A 51 -1.73 12.73 -7.69
C GLU A 51 -2.45 11.37 -7.73
N HIS A 52 -1.94 10.43 -6.93
CA HIS A 52 -2.54 9.14 -6.62
C HIS A 52 -2.80 9.09 -5.11
N THR A 53 -3.98 8.65 -4.70
CA THR A 53 -4.32 8.54 -3.27
C THR A 53 -4.46 7.08 -2.89
N PHE A 54 -3.51 6.58 -2.10
CA PHE A 54 -3.65 5.31 -1.41
C PHE A 54 -4.54 5.47 -0.19
N THR A 55 -5.51 4.57 -0.03
CA THR A 55 -6.40 4.48 1.14
C THR A 55 -6.41 3.05 1.65
N LEU A 56 -6.08 2.87 2.93
CA LEU A 56 -6.29 1.65 3.68
C LEU A 56 -7.45 1.91 4.64
N LYS A 57 -8.54 1.16 4.51
CA LYS A 57 -9.71 1.28 5.39
C LYS A 57 -10.23 -0.10 5.75
N GLY A 58 -10.28 -0.41 7.05
CA GLY A 58 -10.76 -1.72 7.53
C GLY A 58 -10.03 -2.90 6.86
N GLY A 59 -8.72 -2.79 6.65
CA GLY A 59 -7.88 -3.80 6.00
C GLY A 59 -8.00 -3.88 4.47
N GLN A 60 -8.81 -3.04 3.84
CA GLN A 60 -8.93 -2.97 2.39
C GLN A 60 -8.05 -1.84 1.85
N ALA A 61 -7.09 -2.19 0.99
CA ALA A 61 -6.21 -1.23 0.33
C ALA A 61 -6.73 -0.89 -1.06
N GLU A 62 -6.84 0.40 -1.36
CA GLU A 62 -7.24 0.92 -2.67
C GLU A 62 -6.35 2.10 -3.05
N VAL A 63 -6.05 2.24 -4.34
CA VAL A 63 -5.42 3.45 -4.90
C VAL A 63 -6.39 4.11 -5.85
N THR A 64 -6.72 5.37 -5.55
CA THR A 64 -7.45 6.25 -6.46
C THR A 64 -6.45 6.96 -7.36
N MET A 65 -6.58 6.71 -8.66
CA MET A 65 -5.79 7.31 -9.73
C MET A 65 -6.54 8.49 -10.37
N PRO A 66 -5.85 9.31 -11.17
CA PRO A 66 -6.49 10.32 -12.02
C PRO A 66 -7.61 9.74 -12.88
N GLY A 67 -8.67 10.52 -13.08
CA GLY A 67 -9.86 10.06 -13.80
C GLY A 67 -10.79 9.19 -12.95
N ASN A 68 -10.64 9.20 -11.62
CA ASN A 68 -11.47 8.43 -10.68
C ASN A 68 -11.42 6.92 -10.94
N ILE A 69 -10.22 6.42 -11.28
CA ILE A 69 -9.96 5.00 -11.47
C ILE A 69 -9.51 4.42 -10.14
N HIS A 70 -10.17 3.35 -9.69
CA HIS A 70 -9.95 2.74 -8.39
C HIS A 70 -9.29 1.37 -8.56
N ILE A 71 -8.09 1.21 -7.99
CA ILE A 71 -7.32 -0.04 -8.06
C ILE A 71 -7.26 -0.67 -6.67
N LYS A 72 -7.91 -1.84 -6.53
CA LYS A 72 -7.84 -2.62 -5.28
C LYS A 72 -6.51 -3.34 -5.19
N LEU A 73 -5.86 -3.23 -4.05
CA LEU A 73 -4.59 -3.91 -3.75
C LEU A 73 -4.80 -4.99 -2.71
N LYS A 74 -4.01 -6.06 -2.80
CA LYS A 74 -3.96 -7.13 -1.81
C LYS A 74 -2.70 -6.99 -0.97
N PRO A 75 -2.76 -7.26 0.34
CA PRO A 75 -1.55 -7.33 1.15
C PRO A 75 -0.66 -8.46 0.65
N VAL A 76 0.64 -8.17 0.46
CA VAL A 76 1.63 -9.18 0.05
C VAL A 76 2.65 -9.46 1.15
N ARG A 77 2.90 -8.49 2.03
CA ARG A 77 3.68 -8.58 3.27
C ARG A 77 3.29 -7.41 4.17
N PRO A 78 3.71 -7.35 5.46
CA PRO A 78 3.38 -6.22 6.33
C PRO A 78 3.68 -4.87 5.67
N ASP A 79 2.69 -3.98 5.67
CA ASP A 79 2.74 -2.63 5.09
C ASP A 79 3.06 -2.54 3.59
N VAL A 80 2.93 -3.65 2.85
CA VAL A 80 3.11 -3.67 1.38
C VAL A 80 1.93 -4.32 0.70
N TYR A 81 1.40 -3.62 -0.30
CA TYR A 81 0.18 -3.97 -1.01
C TYR A 81 0.45 -3.97 -2.51
N ALA A 82 -0.06 -4.97 -3.22
CA ALA A 82 0.12 -5.09 -4.66
C ALA A 82 -1.17 -5.49 -5.37
N GLY A 83 -1.30 -5.09 -6.63
CA GLY A 83 -2.44 -5.40 -7.46
C GLY A 83 -2.09 -5.31 -8.94
N ASP A 84 -2.74 -6.15 -9.74
CA ASP A 84 -2.65 -6.08 -11.18
C ASP A 84 -3.90 -5.40 -11.74
N PHE A 85 -3.74 -4.61 -12.79
CA PHE A 85 -4.83 -3.95 -13.48
C PHE A 85 -4.49 -3.78 -14.97
N GLU A 86 -5.50 -3.58 -15.79
CA GLU A 86 -5.33 -3.32 -17.22
C GLU A 86 -5.79 -1.91 -17.56
N LEU A 87 -4.96 -1.19 -18.31
CA LEU A 87 -5.32 0.13 -18.84
C LEU A 87 -4.84 0.23 -20.28
N SER A 88 -5.72 0.58 -21.21
CA SER A 88 -5.38 0.70 -22.64
C SER A 88 -4.64 -0.52 -23.21
N ARG A 89 -5.05 -1.74 -22.81
CA ARG A 89 -4.42 -3.03 -23.16
C ARG A 89 -3.04 -3.29 -22.56
N MET A 90 -2.57 -2.42 -21.66
CA MET A 90 -1.34 -2.65 -20.89
C MET A 90 -1.66 -3.37 -19.59
N LYS A 91 -1.00 -4.52 -19.38
CA LYS A 91 -1.04 -5.23 -18.11
C LYS A 91 -0.05 -4.61 -17.14
N LEU A 92 -0.61 -3.97 -16.11
CA LEU A 92 0.14 -3.18 -15.16
C LEU A 92 0.10 -3.85 -13.78
N ASN A 93 1.21 -3.73 -13.07
CA ASN A 93 1.34 -4.11 -11.69
C ASN A 93 1.62 -2.85 -10.86
N MET A 94 0.82 -2.66 -9.82
CA MET A 94 0.98 -1.59 -8.84
C MET A 94 1.47 -2.17 -7.52
N VAL A 95 2.48 -1.54 -6.93
CA VAL A 95 3.00 -1.90 -5.60
C VAL A 95 3.10 -0.64 -4.75
N ALA A 96 2.36 -0.60 -3.65
CA ALA A 96 2.45 0.39 -2.59
C ALA A 96 3.28 -0.20 -1.44
N ASP A 97 4.46 0.36 -1.18
CA ASP A 97 5.33 -0.02 -0.07
C ASP A 97 5.31 1.11 0.98
N LEU A 98 4.50 0.90 2.03
CA LEU A 98 4.37 1.83 3.15
C LEU A 98 5.41 1.58 4.25
N ALA A 99 6.12 0.45 4.21
CA ALA A 99 7.25 0.13 5.08
C ALA A 99 8.52 0.90 4.67
N ALA A 100 8.64 1.24 3.39
CA ALA A 100 9.75 2.02 2.86
C ALA A 100 9.82 3.43 3.48
N THR A 101 11.03 3.96 3.64
CA THR A 101 11.28 5.35 4.04
C THR A 101 12.15 6.04 2.99
N PRO A 102 11.61 6.93 2.14
CA PRO A 102 10.20 7.36 2.10
C PRO A 102 9.26 6.25 1.61
N LYS A 103 7.97 6.36 1.97
CA LYS A 103 6.91 5.50 1.43
C LYS A 103 6.92 5.59 -0.09
N SER A 104 6.60 4.50 -0.77
CA SER A 104 6.67 4.46 -2.24
C SER A 104 5.45 3.82 -2.88
N LEU A 105 5.15 4.28 -4.09
CA LEU A 105 4.19 3.68 -5.01
C LEU A 105 4.89 3.47 -6.34
N THR A 106 4.79 2.27 -6.89
CA THR A 106 5.38 1.94 -8.19
C THR A 106 4.33 1.31 -9.10
N ILE A 107 4.41 1.63 -10.38
CA ILE A 107 3.57 1.03 -11.42
C ILE A 107 4.52 0.51 -12.50
N THR A 108 4.39 -0.77 -12.85
CA THR A 108 5.23 -1.42 -13.85
C THR A 108 4.39 -2.15 -14.89
N ASN A 109 4.83 -2.18 -16.14
CA ASN A 109 4.25 -3.04 -17.17
C ASN A 109 5.06 -4.35 -17.22
N ARG A 110 4.37 -5.49 -17.16
CA ARG A 110 5.01 -6.81 -17.21
C ARG A 110 5.63 -7.16 -18.57
N ASP A 111 5.11 -6.59 -19.64
CA ASP A 111 5.41 -7.01 -21.01
C ASP A 111 6.34 -6.02 -21.76
N LEU A 112 6.47 -4.77 -21.28
CA LEU A 112 7.08 -3.66 -22.06
C LEU A 112 8.04 -2.75 -21.28
N GLY A 113 8.43 -3.11 -20.05
CA GLY A 113 9.44 -2.38 -19.28
C GLY A 113 9.03 -0.98 -18.81
N CYS A 114 7.79 -0.53 -19.07
CA CYS A 114 7.28 0.75 -18.56
C CYS A 114 7.33 0.77 -17.04
N LYS A 115 7.82 1.88 -16.47
CA LYS A 115 7.90 2.06 -15.03
C LYS A 115 7.57 3.49 -14.63
N TRP A 116 6.77 3.64 -13.59
CA TRP A 116 6.54 4.89 -12.87
C TRP A 116 6.81 4.68 -11.39
N MET A 117 7.46 5.66 -10.76
CA MET A 117 7.88 5.58 -9.36
C MET A 117 7.51 6.86 -8.63
N ALA A 118 7.12 6.71 -7.36
CA ALA A 118 6.88 7.85 -6.49
C ALA A 118 8.10 8.77 -6.41
N VAL A 119 7.86 10.07 -6.57
CA VAL A 119 8.86 11.09 -6.29
C VAL A 119 8.88 11.36 -4.79
N LYS A 120 10.08 11.56 -4.25
CA LYS A 120 10.24 12.00 -2.87
C LYS A 120 9.69 13.42 -2.78
N GLN A 121 8.69 13.63 -1.91
CA GLN A 121 8.28 14.97 -1.50
C GLN A 121 9.27 15.51 -0.46
#